data_AF-A0A1B8F7Y6-F1
#
_entry.id   AF-A0A1B8F7Y6-F1
#
_cell.length_a   1.000
_cell.length_b   1.000
_cell.length_c   1.000
_cell.angle_alpha   90.00
_cell.angle_beta   90.00
_cell.angle_gamma   90.00
#
_symmetry.space_group_name_H-M   'P 1'
#
loop_
_entity.id
_entity.type
_entity.pdbx_description
1 polymer ?
#
loop_
_entity_poly.entity_id
_entity_poly.type
_entity_poly.pdbx_seq_one_letter_code
_entity_poly.pdbx_strand_id
1 'polypeptide(L)'
;MSSTTEPTTEPSDTTPTTTSQLLLAISRLKHSGDQLRQSATHLNLTTNKLQQAANSLNQADAELKASAHKLKHNADALKAAAASPNQTADYLEQASREVREATQRFTLANSQLKQASVEVKQSATELEKDTAEFNRDAKKLEDEVEEFLSRVEFVDVAGLRGGQQIVGEVLRERIREYEEEKSKGAMLELIELFDEYSGYLNNVMVLKGE
;
A
#
# COMPACT_ATOMS: atom_id res chain seq x y z
N MET A 1 7.55 -73.05 -5.60
CA MET A 1 6.72 -72.10 -4.83
C MET A 1 7.40 -70.77 -4.94
N SER A 2 6.90 -69.90 -5.82
CA SER A 2 7.49 -68.59 -6.07
C SER A 2 6.76 -67.57 -5.20
N SER A 3 7.49 -66.97 -4.27
CA SER A 3 6.98 -65.91 -3.41
C SER A 3 6.91 -64.61 -4.20
N THR A 4 5.70 -64.07 -4.31
CA THR A 4 5.40 -62.74 -4.83
C THR A 4 5.75 -61.70 -3.78
N THR A 5 6.73 -60.85 -4.06
CA THR A 5 6.95 -59.58 -3.36
C THR A 5 5.99 -58.53 -3.92
N GLU A 6 5.05 -58.08 -3.11
CA GLU A 6 4.29 -56.85 -3.38
C GLU A 6 5.19 -55.63 -3.13
N PRO A 7 5.16 -54.62 -4.02
CA PRO A 7 5.79 -53.33 -3.75
C PRO A 7 4.88 -52.49 -2.85
N THR A 8 5.40 -52.08 -1.71
CA THR A 8 4.80 -51.06 -0.84
C THR A 8 4.73 -49.74 -1.59
N THR A 9 3.51 -49.31 -1.92
CA THR A 9 3.23 -48.00 -2.51
C THR A 9 3.49 -46.92 -1.47
N GLU A 10 4.47 -46.05 -1.73
CA GLU A 10 4.66 -44.78 -1.01
C GLU A 10 3.42 -43.88 -1.18
N PRO A 11 3.03 -43.09 -0.15
CA PRO A 11 1.93 -42.15 -0.26
C PRO A 11 2.42 -40.87 -0.96
N SER A 12 2.00 -40.68 -2.21
CA SER A 12 2.13 -39.39 -2.92
C SER A 12 0.76 -38.74 -3.05
N ASP A 13 0.28 -38.15 -1.94
CA ASP A 13 -0.73 -37.11 -1.95
C ASP A 13 -0.19 -35.99 -1.05
N THR A 14 0.64 -35.11 -1.62
CA THR A 14 1.13 -33.92 -0.91
C THR A 14 0.03 -32.86 -0.92
N THR A 15 -1.09 -33.12 -0.24
CA THR A 15 -1.92 -32.02 0.25
C THR A 15 -1.10 -31.29 1.31
N PRO A 16 -0.82 -29.98 1.14
CA PRO A 16 -0.10 -29.24 2.18
C PRO A 16 -0.92 -29.33 3.47
N THR A 17 -0.26 -29.73 4.56
CA THR A 17 -0.87 -29.74 5.90
C THR A 17 -1.44 -28.36 6.22
N THR A 18 -2.52 -28.28 7.00
CA THR A 18 -3.19 -27.00 7.35
C THR A 18 -2.21 -25.99 7.96
N THR A 19 -1.21 -26.46 8.71
CA THR A 19 -0.12 -25.62 9.22
C THR A 19 0.70 -24.97 8.09
N SER A 20 0.98 -25.70 7.01
CA SER A 20 1.69 -25.16 5.84
C SER A 20 0.83 -24.13 5.08
N GLN A 21 -0.48 -24.34 5.03
CA GLN A 21 -1.43 -23.40 4.40
C GLN A 21 -1.53 -22.09 5.19
N LEU A 22 -1.60 -22.18 6.53
CA LEU A 22 -1.59 -21.03 7.44
C LEU A 22 -0.32 -20.19 7.27
N LEU A 23 0.86 -20.82 7.24
CA LEU A 23 2.13 -20.12 7.02
C LEU A 23 2.21 -19.42 5.65
N LEU A 24 1.64 -20.04 4.62
CA LEU A 24 1.53 -19.42 3.29
C LEU A 24 0.58 -18.22 3.31
N ALA A 25 -0.55 -18.30 4.02
CA ALA A 25 -1.49 -17.19 4.17
C ALA A 25 -0.87 -16.01 4.90
N ILE A 26 -0.14 -16.25 5.99
CA ILE A 26 0.63 -15.22 6.72
C ILE A 26 1.65 -14.56 5.80
N SER A 27 2.41 -15.36 5.04
CA SER A 27 3.43 -14.85 4.12
C SER A 27 2.84 -13.97 3.02
N ARG A 28 1.68 -14.36 2.46
CA ARG A 28 0.94 -13.56 1.47
C ARG A 28 0.45 -12.24 2.05
N LEU A 29 -0.17 -12.28 3.23
CA LEU A 29 -0.65 -11.08 3.90
C LEU A 29 0.48 -10.07 4.18
N LYS A 30 1.65 -10.57 4.61
CA LYS A 30 2.83 -9.73 4.79
C LYS A 30 3.28 -9.09 3.48
N HIS A 31 3.31 -9.86 2.40
CA HIS A 31 3.68 -9.36 1.08
C HIS A 31 2.72 -8.29 0.57
N SER A 32 1.40 -8.53 0.63
CA SER A 32 0.40 -7.55 0.20
C SER A 32 0.39 -6.31 1.09
N GLY A 33 0.69 -6.45 2.39
CA GLY A 33 0.90 -5.32 3.30
C GLY A 33 2.11 -4.46 2.92
N ASP A 34 3.21 -5.09 2.50
CA ASP A 34 4.38 -4.38 1.99
C ASP A 34 4.10 -3.62 0.69
N GLN A 35 3.35 -4.23 -0.24
CA GLN A 35 2.91 -3.57 -1.47
C GLN A 35 2.00 -2.37 -1.17
N LEU A 36 1.01 -2.54 -0.29
CA LEU A 36 0.11 -1.48 0.15
C LEU A 36 0.88 -0.27 0.72
N ARG A 37 1.90 -0.53 1.54
CA ARG A 37 2.77 0.52 2.09
C ARG A 37 3.58 1.24 1.01
N GLN A 38 4.08 0.51 0.01
CA GLN A 38 4.80 1.10 -1.12
C GLN A 38 3.87 1.98 -1.97
N SER A 39 2.67 1.52 -2.29
CA SER A 39 1.66 2.28 -3.03
C SER A 39 1.22 3.54 -2.27
N ALA A 40 1.05 3.46 -0.96
CA ALA A 40 0.74 4.63 -0.12
C ALA A 40 1.89 5.66 -0.14
N THR A 41 3.14 5.19 -0.08
CA THR A 41 4.33 6.05 -0.19
C THR A 41 4.39 6.71 -1.56
N HIS A 42 4.10 5.97 -2.63
CA HIS A 42 4.09 6.49 -3.99
C HIS A 42 2.99 7.56 -4.19
N LEU A 43 1.78 7.32 -3.68
CA LEU A 43 0.69 8.30 -3.70
C LEU A 43 1.04 9.60 -2.97
N ASN A 44 1.73 9.51 -1.83
CA ASN A 44 2.22 10.69 -1.11
C ASN A 44 3.23 11.49 -1.95
N LEU A 45 4.15 10.81 -2.62
CA LEU A 45 5.13 11.45 -3.50
C LEU A 45 4.45 12.14 -4.69
N THR A 46 3.49 11.50 -5.36
CA THR A 46 2.77 12.10 -6.50
C THR A 46 1.88 13.25 -6.08
N THR A 47 1.26 13.18 -4.89
CA THR A 47 0.49 14.29 -4.31
C THR A 47 1.37 15.50 -4.03
N ASN A 48 2.58 15.30 -3.51
CA ASN A 48 3.55 16.38 -3.31
C ASN A 48 3.97 17.04 -4.63
N LYS A 49 4.21 16.25 -5.69
CA LYS A 49 4.48 16.79 -7.04
C LYS A 49 3.30 17.61 -7.56
N LEU A 50 2.06 17.14 -7.36
CA LEU A 50 0.85 17.87 -7.77
C LEU A 50 0.77 19.23 -7.06
N GLN A 51 1.06 19.28 -5.77
CA GLN A 51 1.08 20.53 -5.01
C GLN A 51 2.15 21.50 -5.53
N GLN A 52 3.35 21.01 -5.86
CA GLN A 52 4.41 21.83 -6.46
C GLN A 52 4.02 22.38 -7.84
N ALA A 53 3.39 21.55 -8.67
CA ALA A 53 2.89 21.97 -9.98
C ALA A 53 1.79 23.03 -9.86
N ALA A 54 0.87 22.88 -8.89
CA ALA A 54 -0.17 23.87 -8.62
C ALA A 54 0.41 25.22 -8.17
N ASN A 55 1.42 25.19 -7.29
CA ASN A 55 2.12 26.40 -6.87
C ASN A 55 2.83 27.09 -8.04
N SER A 56 3.46 26.31 -8.91
CA SER A 56 4.13 26.83 -10.12
C SER A 56 3.13 27.47 -11.08
N LEU A 57 1.94 26.88 -11.25
CA LEU A 57 0.88 27.45 -12.07
C LEU A 57 0.36 28.78 -11.50
N ASN A 58 0.18 28.85 -10.17
CA ASN A 58 -0.25 30.08 -9.50
C ASN A 58 0.77 31.22 -9.68
N GLN A 59 2.07 30.92 -9.61
CA GLN A 59 3.12 31.90 -9.90
C GLN A 59 3.07 32.37 -11.35
N ALA A 60 2.95 31.43 -12.31
CA ALA A 60 2.88 31.78 -13.72
C ALA A 60 1.65 32.63 -14.07
N ASP A 61 0.50 32.36 -13.45
CA ASP A 61 -0.71 33.18 -13.58
C ASP A 61 -0.51 34.61 -13.05
N ALA A 62 0.17 34.76 -11.91
CA ALA A 62 0.50 36.07 -11.35
C ALA A 62 1.44 36.87 -12.27
N GLU A 63 2.46 36.22 -12.84
CA GLU A 63 3.37 36.84 -13.81
C GLU A 63 2.64 37.28 -15.08
N LEU A 64 1.71 36.46 -15.58
CA LEU A 64 0.90 36.78 -16.75
C LEU A 64 0.00 37.99 -16.50
N LYS A 65 -0.67 38.05 -15.34
CA LYS A 65 -1.48 39.21 -14.93
C LYS A 65 -0.65 40.49 -14.85
N ALA A 66 0.54 40.42 -14.23
CA ALA A 66 1.44 41.56 -14.13
C ALA A 66 1.88 42.07 -15.52
N SER A 67 2.24 41.15 -16.42
CA SER A 67 2.65 41.48 -17.79
C SER A 67 1.50 42.12 -18.59
N ALA A 68 0.28 41.60 -18.45
CA ALA A 68 -0.90 42.17 -19.07
C ALA A 68 -1.21 43.60 -18.57
N HIS A 69 -1.03 43.86 -17.27
CA HIS A 69 -1.17 45.20 -16.71
C HIS A 69 -0.15 46.19 -17.28
N LYS A 70 1.12 45.79 -17.41
CA LYS A 70 2.15 46.63 -18.05
C LYS A 70 1.82 46.94 -19.51
N LEU A 71 1.38 45.95 -20.27
CA LEU A 71 0.99 46.14 -21.67
C LEU A 71 -0.16 47.16 -21.79
N LYS A 72 -1.18 47.05 -20.93
CA LYS A 72 -2.29 48.02 -20.90
C LYS A 72 -1.80 49.43 -20.59
N HIS A 73 -0.95 49.58 -19.56
CA HIS A 73 -0.40 50.87 -19.18
C HIS A 73 0.39 51.52 -20.33
N ASN A 74 1.23 50.74 -21.02
CA ASN A 74 2.02 51.24 -22.16
C ASN A 74 1.13 51.61 -23.35
N ALA A 75 0.04 50.87 -23.60
CA ALA A 75 -0.93 51.21 -24.63
C ALA A 75 -1.69 52.50 -24.33
N ASP A 76 -2.04 52.73 -23.07
CA ASP A 76 -2.68 53.99 -22.63
C ASP A 76 -1.70 55.17 -22.72
N ALA A 77 -0.43 54.97 -22.38
CA ALA A 77 0.63 55.96 -22.58
C ALA A 77 0.86 56.31 -24.06
N LEU A 78 0.79 55.33 -24.98
CA LEU A 78 0.88 55.57 -26.42
C LEU A 78 -0.25 56.46 -26.92
N LYS A 79 -1.48 56.20 -26.48
CA LYS A 79 -2.63 57.03 -26.84
C LYS A 79 -2.48 58.47 -26.37
N ALA A 80 -1.84 58.69 -25.23
CA ALA A 80 -1.60 60.02 -24.67
C ALA A 80 -0.41 60.75 -25.31
N ALA A 81 0.61 60.04 -25.79
CA ALA A 81 1.85 60.62 -26.29
C ALA A 81 1.83 60.86 -27.81
N ALA A 82 1.31 62.02 -28.22
CA ALA A 82 1.38 62.47 -29.63
C ALA A 82 2.78 63.00 -30.06
N ALA A 83 3.75 63.11 -29.14
CA ALA A 83 5.03 63.81 -29.37
C ALA A 83 6.30 62.93 -29.34
N SER A 84 6.21 61.64 -28.97
CA SER A 84 7.39 60.74 -28.96
C SER A 84 7.02 59.28 -29.28
N PRO A 85 6.55 58.98 -30.51
CA PRO A 85 5.99 57.66 -30.87
C PRO A 85 6.99 56.50 -30.74
N ASN A 86 8.28 56.74 -31.02
CA ASN A 86 9.29 55.68 -31.06
C ASN A 86 9.61 55.09 -29.68
N GLN A 87 9.75 55.92 -28.64
CA GLN A 87 10.01 55.41 -27.29
C GLN A 87 8.87 54.55 -26.78
N THR A 88 7.63 54.92 -27.09
CA THR A 88 6.46 54.14 -26.68
C THR A 88 6.28 52.86 -27.48
N ALA A 89 6.71 52.83 -28.75
CA ALA A 89 6.76 51.60 -29.54
C ALA A 89 7.73 50.57 -28.93
N ASP A 90 8.93 51.00 -28.50
CA ASP A 90 9.90 50.13 -27.83
C ASP A 90 9.33 49.54 -26.52
N TYR A 91 8.64 50.34 -25.71
CA TYR A 91 7.97 49.87 -24.48
C TYR A 91 6.84 48.88 -24.76
N LEU A 92 6.07 49.07 -25.83
CA LEU A 92 5.03 48.13 -26.24
C LEU A 92 5.62 46.82 -26.74
N GLU A 93 6.72 46.87 -27.48
CA GLU A 93 7.43 45.68 -27.92
C GLU A 93 7.96 44.88 -26.72
N GLN A 94 8.60 45.56 -25.75
CA GLN A 94 9.06 44.93 -24.52
C GLN A 94 7.91 44.29 -23.74
N ALA A 95 6.80 45.01 -23.52
CA ALA A 95 5.64 44.46 -22.82
C ALA A 95 5.01 43.26 -23.57
N SER A 96 4.99 43.30 -24.91
CA SER A 96 4.54 42.18 -25.72
C SER A 96 5.43 40.95 -25.58
N ARG A 97 6.76 41.14 -25.48
CA ARG A 97 7.71 40.05 -25.19
C ARG A 97 7.48 39.47 -23.80
N GLU A 98 7.33 40.31 -22.78
CA GLU A 98 7.04 39.86 -21.40
C GLU A 98 5.75 39.02 -21.33
N VAL A 99 4.67 39.46 -22.01
CA VAL A 99 3.41 38.70 -22.09
C VAL A 99 3.61 37.35 -22.78
N ARG A 100 4.38 37.28 -23.88
CA ARG A 100 4.68 36.01 -24.56
C ARG A 100 5.44 35.06 -23.64
N GLU A 101 6.46 35.54 -22.95
CA GLU A 101 7.25 34.73 -22.01
C GLU A 101 6.39 34.21 -20.85
N ALA A 102 5.57 35.08 -20.24
CA ALA A 102 4.66 34.68 -19.18
C ALA A 102 3.63 33.64 -19.66
N THR A 103 3.12 33.78 -20.89
CA THR A 103 2.19 32.80 -21.50
C THR A 103 2.86 31.44 -21.71
N GLN A 104 4.13 31.42 -22.13
CA GLN A 104 4.90 30.18 -22.27
C GLN A 104 5.10 29.49 -20.92
N ARG A 105 5.48 30.25 -19.87
CA ARG A 105 5.62 29.73 -18.50
C ARG A 105 4.30 29.15 -17.97
N PHE A 106 3.20 29.85 -18.18
CA PHE A 106 1.86 29.39 -17.79
C PHE A 106 1.50 28.08 -18.49
N THR A 107 1.74 28.00 -19.81
CA THR A 107 1.46 26.80 -20.60
C THR A 107 2.27 25.61 -20.11
N LEU A 108 3.56 25.81 -19.81
CA LEU A 108 4.43 24.78 -19.26
C LEU A 108 3.95 24.30 -17.89
N ALA A 109 3.67 25.23 -16.96
CA ALA A 109 3.18 24.91 -15.63
C ALA A 109 1.85 24.15 -15.66
N ASN A 110 0.94 24.55 -16.56
CA ASN A 110 -0.34 23.86 -16.75
C ASN A 110 -0.15 22.44 -17.30
N SER A 111 0.81 22.22 -18.21
CA SER A 111 1.16 20.89 -18.69
C SER A 111 1.69 19.99 -17.57
N GLN A 112 2.58 20.54 -16.71
CA GLN A 112 3.11 19.82 -15.55
C GLN A 112 2.00 19.47 -14.55
N LEU A 113 1.06 20.39 -14.30
CA LEU A 113 -0.09 20.14 -13.43
C LEU A 113 -0.97 19.01 -13.96
N LYS A 114 -1.26 19.00 -15.26
CA LYS A 114 -2.03 17.93 -15.91
C LYS A 114 -1.34 16.57 -15.76
N GLN A 115 -0.03 16.53 -16.00
CA GLN A 115 0.74 15.29 -15.84
C GLN A 115 0.72 14.80 -14.39
N ALA A 116 0.99 15.68 -13.42
CA ALA A 116 0.96 15.32 -12.00
C ALA A 116 -0.43 14.83 -11.55
N SER A 117 -1.50 15.40 -12.11
CA SER A 117 -2.88 14.94 -11.83
C SER A 117 -3.14 13.53 -12.35
N VAL A 118 -2.61 13.18 -13.52
CA VAL A 118 -2.68 11.81 -14.07
C VAL A 118 -1.87 10.85 -13.19
N GLU A 119 -0.66 11.22 -12.78
CA GLU A 119 0.18 10.40 -11.87
C GLU A 119 -0.55 10.10 -10.56
N VAL A 120 -1.16 11.10 -9.91
CA VAL A 120 -1.94 10.90 -8.68
C VAL A 120 -3.11 9.94 -8.88
N LYS A 121 -3.85 10.07 -9.99
CA LYS A 121 -4.97 9.15 -10.30
C LYS A 121 -4.49 7.72 -10.44
N GLN A 122 -3.38 7.51 -11.15
CA GLN A 122 -2.80 6.18 -11.31
C GLN A 122 -2.35 5.59 -9.96
N SER A 123 -1.62 6.37 -9.15
CA SER A 123 -1.19 5.92 -7.81
C SER A 123 -2.38 5.59 -6.90
N ALA A 124 -3.48 6.33 -7.01
CA ALA A 124 -4.70 6.05 -6.24
C ALA A 124 -5.35 4.73 -6.66
N THR A 125 -5.40 4.43 -7.97
CA THR A 125 -5.89 3.14 -8.48
C THR A 125 -4.99 1.97 -8.06
N GLU A 126 -3.68 2.16 -8.06
CA GLU A 126 -2.72 1.16 -7.56
C GLU A 126 -2.94 0.89 -6.06
N LEU A 127 -3.08 1.95 -5.26
CA LEU A 127 -3.39 1.83 -3.83
C LEU A 127 -4.71 1.10 -3.56
N GLU A 128 -5.75 1.39 -4.35
CA GLU A 128 -7.05 0.72 -4.24
C GLU A 128 -6.93 -0.78 -4.53
N LYS A 129 -6.18 -1.15 -5.58
CA LYS A 129 -5.92 -2.55 -5.92
C LYS A 129 -5.18 -3.27 -4.80
N ASP A 130 -4.10 -2.69 -4.29
CA ASP A 130 -3.31 -3.30 -3.23
C ASP A 130 -4.10 -3.42 -1.92
N THR A 131 -4.99 -2.46 -1.65
CA THR A 131 -5.93 -2.53 -0.51
C THR A 131 -6.91 -3.70 -0.67
N ALA A 132 -7.44 -3.91 -1.87
CA ALA A 132 -8.35 -5.01 -2.15
C ALA A 132 -7.63 -6.38 -2.05
N GLU A 133 -6.39 -6.46 -2.51
CA GLU A 133 -5.54 -7.66 -2.38
C GLU A 133 -5.22 -7.96 -0.91
N PHE A 134 -4.76 -6.96 -0.16
CA PHE A 134 -4.52 -7.09 1.28
C PHE A 134 -5.77 -7.57 2.04
N ASN A 135 -6.93 -6.99 1.77
CA ASN A 135 -8.18 -7.40 2.41
C ASN A 135 -8.57 -8.84 2.06
N ARG A 136 -8.32 -9.29 0.83
CA ARG A 136 -8.56 -10.67 0.41
C ARG A 136 -7.63 -11.63 1.15
N ASP A 137 -6.34 -11.31 1.23
CA ASP A 137 -5.37 -12.13 1.95
C ASP A 137 -5.66 -12.17 3.45
N ALA A 138 -6.11 -11.05 4.02
CA ALA A 138 -6.49 -10.98 5.43
C ALA A 138 -7.71 -11.86 5.71
N LYS A 139 -8.72 -11.84 4.82
CA LYS A 139 -9.88 -12.72 4.95
C LYS A 139 -9.50 -14.18 4.81
N LYS A 140 -8.62 -14.48 3.84
CA LYS A 140 -8.11 -15.84 3.69
C LYS A 140 -7.36 -16.31 4.94
N LEU A 141 -6.51 -15.47 5.54
CA LEU A 141 -5.82 -15.80 6.77
C LEU A 141 -6.79 -16.09 7.92
N GLU A 142 -7.84 -15.29 8.07
CA GLU A 142 -8.90 -15.53 9.04
C GLU A 142 -9.53 -16.93 8.85
N ASP A 143 -9.92 -17.26 7.60
CA ASP A 143 -10.53 -18.56 7.30
C ASP A 143 -9.56 -19.72 7.60
N GLU A 144 -8.26 -19.57 7.29
CA GLU A 144 -7.23 -20.59 7.54
C GLU A 144 -6.93 -20.75 9.04
N VAL A 145 -6.98 -19.67 9.83
CA VAL A 145 -6.87 -19.72 11.30
C VAL A 145 -8.09 -20.44 11.89
N GLU A 146 -9.30 -20.10 11.46
CA GLU A 146 -10.52 -20.79 11.93
C GLU A 146 -10.50 -22.28 11.57
N GLU A 147 -10.06 -22.64 10.36
CA GLU A 147 -9.90 -24.03 9.96
C GLU A 147 -8.86 -24.75 10.83
N PHE A 148 -7.69 -24.15 11.02
CA PHE A 148 -6.64 -24.70 11.88
C PHE A 148 -7.14 -24.98 13.30
N LEU A 149 -7.83 -24.01 13.92
CA LEU A 149 -8.36 -24.14 15.28
C LEU A 149 -9.44 -25.21 15.39
N SER A 150 -10.28 -25.39 14.35
CA SER A 150 -11.29 -26.46 14.35
C SER A 150 -10.68 -27.87 14.41
N ARG A 151 -9.46 -28.01 13.86
CA ARG A 151 -8.73 -29.27 13.74
C ARG A 151 -7.74 -29.51 14.86
N VAL A 152 -7.35 -28.48 15.61
CA VAL A 152 -6.31 -28.66 16.63
C VAL A 152 -6.86 -29.23 17.93
N GLU A 153 -6.12 -30.17 18.50
CA GLU A 153 -6.32 -30.70 19.85
C GLU A 153 -5.04 -30.52 20.64
N PHE A 154 -5.19 -30.31 21.95
CA PHE A 154 -4.05 -30.20 22.84
C PHE A 154 -3.72 -31.56 23.46
N VAL A 155 -2.42 -31.87 23.51
CA VAL A 155 -1.91 -33.02 24.22
C VAL A 155 -2.27 -32.89 25.72
N ASP A 156 -2.63 -34.01 26.35
CA ASP A 156 -2.94 -34.07 27.77
C ASP A 156 -1.73 -33.61 28.60
N VAL A 157 -1.98 -32.81 29.63
CA VAL A 157 -1.00 -32.20 30.53
C VAL A 157 -0.12 -33.27 31.20
N ALA A 158 -0.65 -34.48 31.41
CA ALA A 158 0.09 -35.63 31.93
C ALA A 158 1.20 -36.15 30.98
N GLY A 159 1.10 -35.85 29.68
CA GLY A 159 2.09 -36.22 28.66
C GLY A 159 3.19 -35.18 28.44
N LEU A 160 3.04 -33.98 29.01
CA LEU A 160 3.94 -32.84 28.78
C LEU A 160 5.01 -32.74 29.89
N ARG A 161 6.25 -32.36 29.54
CA ARG A 161 7.35 -32.20 30.50
C ARG A 161 7.78 -30.75 30.65
N GLY A 162 7.91 -30.28 31.89
CA GLY A 162 8.52 -29.00 32.23
C GLY A 162 7.88 -27.82 31.51
N GLY A 163 8.68 -27.04 30.76
CA GLY A 163 8.21 -25.84 30.04
C GLY A 163 7.10 -26.08 29.01
N GLN A 164 6.91 -27.33 28.54
CA GLN A 164 5.82 -27.65 27.61
C GLN A 164 4.43 -27.50 28.24
N GLN A 165 4.29 -27.73 29.55
CA GLN A 165 3.02 -27.52 30.26
C GLN A 165 2.64 -26.04 30.25
N ILE A 166 3.61 -25.16 30.55
CA ILE A 166 3.41 -23.71 30.56
C ILE A 166 3.03 -23.21 29.16
N VAL A 167 3.77 -23.63 28.13
CA VAL A 167 3.45 -23.26 26.74
C VAL A 167 2.06 -23.75 26.33
N GLY A 168 1.68 -24.97 26.71
CA GLY A 168 0.36 -25.53 26.41
C GLY A 168 -0.79 -24.82 27.13
N GLU A 169 -0.57 -24.29 28.33
CA GLU A 169 -1.56 -23.45 29.03
C GLU A 169 -1.67 -22.06 28.39
N VAL A 170 -0.55 -21.41 28.10
CA VAL A 170 -0.51 -20.09 27.46
C VAL A 170 -1.19 -20.12 26.08
N LEU A 171 -0.91 -21.14 25.26
CA LEU A 171 -1.56 -21.32 23.95
C LEU A 171 -3.06 -21.59 24.09
N ARG A 172 -3.49 -22.39 25.07
CA ARG A 172 -4.92 -22.65 25.32
C ARG A 172 -5.66 -21.38 25.71
N GLU A 173 -5.06 -20.55 26.57
CA GLU A 173 -5.67 -19.29 26.98
C GLU A 173 -5.78 -18.34 25.80
N ARG A 174 -4.71 -18.19 25.01
CA ARG A 174 -4.70 -17.29 23.85
C ARG A 174 -5.70 -17.70 22.76
N ILE A 175 -5.86 -19.01 22.52
CA ILE A 175 -6.89 -19.51 21.60
C ILE A 175 -8.28 -19.19 22.14
N ARG A 176 -8.54 -19.37 23.45
CA ARG A 176 -9.82 -19.03 24.06
C ARG A 176 -10.12 -17.53 23.93
N GLU A 177 -9.16 -16.67 24.24
CA GLU A 177 -9.29 -15.21 24.07
C GLU A 177 -9.65 -14.87 22.62
N TYR A 178 -8.99 -15.48 21.63
CA TYR A 178 -9.34 -15.30 20.23
C TYR A 178 -10.75 -15.80 19.89
N GLU A 179 -11.16 -16.97 20.38
CA GLU A 179 -12.50 -17.53 20.13
C GLU A 179 -13.61 -16.68 20.74
N GLU A 180 -13.36 -16.02 21.87
CA GLU A 180 -14.29 -15.12 22.55
C GLU A 180 -14.38 -13.75 21.86
N GLU A 181 -13.24 -13.16 21.50
CA GLU A 181 -13.21 -11.82 20.92
C GLU A 181 -13.47 -11.79 19.41
N LYS A 182 -13.00 -12.82 18.69
CA LYS A 182 -12.94 -12.89 17.22
C LYS A 182 -12.43 -11.60 16.58
N SER A 183 -11.46 -10.96 17.22
CA SER A 183 -10.90 -9.69 16.79
C SER A 183 -9.62 -9.90 15.98
N LYS A 184 -9.32 -8.98 15.06
CA LYS A 184 -8.06 -8.99 14.30
C LYS A 184 -6.84 -8.82 15.21
N GLY A 185 -6.98 -8.10 16.32
CA GLY A 185 -5.92 -7.92 17.31
C GLY A 185 -5.57 -9.25 17.97
N ALA A 186 -6.58 -9.95 18.51
CA ALA A 186 -6.40 -11.26 19.13
C ALA A 186 -5.82 -12.30 18.14
N MET A 187 -6.23 -12.25 16.86
CA MET A 187 -5.66 -13.12 15.83
C MET A 187 -4.17 -12.88 15.60
N LEU A 188 -3.75 -11.61 15.53
CA LEU A 188 -2.33 -11.27 15.35
C LEU A 188 -1.51 -11.73 16.53
N GLU A 189 -1.99 -11.48 17.74
CA GLU A 189 -1.32 -11.93 18.96
C GLU A 189 -1.23 -13.46 19.05
N LEU A 190 -2.27 -14.19 18.59
CA LEU A 190 -2.24 -15.64 18.49
C LEU A 190 -1.20 -16.14 17.47
N ILE A 191 -1.12 -15.46 16.31
CA ILE A 191 -0.12 -15.79 15.27
C ILE A 191 1.30 -15.52 15.76
N GLU A 192 1.54 -14.40 16.44
CA GLU A 192 2.84 -14.08 17.04
C GLU A 192 3.24 -15.14 18.06
N LEU A 193 2.28 -15.59 18.88
CA LEU A 193 2.50 -16.66 19.85
C LEU A 193 2.83 -18.00 19.16
N PHE A 194 2.17 -18.34 18.05
CA PHE A 194 2.52 -19.54 17.27
C PHE A 194 3.91 -19.45 16.65
N ASP A 195 4.34 -18.27 16.21
CA ASP A 195 5.69 -18.06 15.66
C ASP A 195 6.75 -18.21 16.77
N GLU A 196 6.54 -17.54 17.91
CA GLU A 196 7.43 -17.59 19.08
C GLU A 196 7.62 -19.02 19.61
N TYR A 197 6.55 -19.80 19.69
CA TYR A 197 6.57 -21.16 20.21
C TYR A 197 6.56 -22.25 19.14
N SER A 198 6.86 -21.90 17.88
CA SER A 198 6.83 -22.81 16.72
C SER A 198 7.59 -24.13 16.95
N GLY A 199 8.72 -24.09 17.65
CA GLY A 199 9.53 -25.27 18.00
C GLY A 199 8.90 -26.22 19.05
N TYR A 200 7.87 -25.76 19.77
CA TYR A 200 7.16 -26.55 20.78
C TYR A 200 5.79 -27.05 20.31
N LEU A 201 5.20 -26.44 19.28
CA LEU A 201 3.82 -26.71 18.84
C LEU A 201 3.53 -28.21 18.66
N ASN A 202 4.41 -28.96 17.98
CA ASN A 202 4.24 -30.40 17.74
C ASN A 202 4.21 -31.27 19.01
N ASN A 203 4.70 -30.75 20.15
CA ASN A 203 4.67 -31.46 21.43
C ASN A 203 3.40 -31.16 22.24
N VAL A 204 2.76 -30.01 21.99
CA VAL A 204 1.61 -29.51 22.77
C VAL A 204 0.30 -29.59 22.01
N MET A 205 0.35 -29.64 20.67
CA MET A 205 -0.79 -29.62 19.78
C MET A 205 -0.68 -30.75 18.76
N VAL A 206 -1.80 -31.40 18.47
CA VAL A 206 -1.96 -32.45 17.45
C VAL A 206 -3.16 -32.10 16.56
N LEU A 207 -3.12 -32.49 15.29
CA LEU A 207 -4.23 -32.27 14.36
C LEU A 207 -5.16 -33.48 14.36
N LYS A 208 -6.47 -33.25 14.48
CA LYS A 208 -7.49 -34.29 14.35
C LYS A 208 -7.35 -35.00 13.00
N GLY A 209 -7.21 -36.31 13.05
CA GLY A 209 -7.19 -37.18 11.86
C GLY A 209 -5.81 -37.37 11.19
N GLU A 210 -4.72 -36.94 11.84
CA GLU A 210 -3.34 -37.32 11.49
C GLU A 210 -2.80 -38.45 12.39
#